data_AF-A0A367KEU8-F1
#
_entry.id   AF-A0A367KEU8-F1
#
_cell.length_a   1.000
_cell.length_b   1.000
_cell.length_c   1.000
_cell.angle_alpha   90.00
_cell.angle_beta   90.00
_cell.angle_gamma   90.00
#
_symmetry.space_group_name_H-M   'P 1'
#
loop_
_entity.id
_entity.type
_entity.pdbx_description
1 polymer ?
#
loop_
_entity_poly.entity_id
_entity_poly.type
_entity_poly.pdbx_seq_one_letter_code
_entity_poly.pdbx_strand_id
1 'polypeptide(L)'
;MDSPVSPKSPKRQLTLGPSTPIQDWEVERATLLVNYKESREKAERLEKLLQEEQATFEKNTSSLLREVKLKETYLEKKLKDVEESLMSQILALQQRVVDQQSDYQEQIKSLKAEHEQALETEGKKYQRRLLSLQERLNAKDKEYAELLEKTNTDEEKDKLIESLRLKIADMERAAEQNEQPIKEEEADNSERVVEDLKVNHQTTADITEYIKREQDYQARIVELEERAQQYKKRLDQVVAGHDAHIQEITEKFMSEAQQSEMSHQARIQNLQSEHADTLRELREQHQTEKEVWSIEQNAAIDELRRALCLEKEDAMRELNKEWKEKYDDLHASMSKDSMEIQAHWEAKLKEAKSQYEAKTARLQGEIEVIKDRLGKEIDRRKQNQAALSECLTHNDILQTKLNNYQTILKQHFSTEKEIHKLKRLQQMSFKKAKDILNTVSPDTQLSPNMDLPELLQLILHKVLIACLYNQVYQAHEDDITLLDQAMN
;
A
#
# COMPACT_ATOMS: atom_id res chain seq x y z
N MET A 1 28.78 11.24 -25.76
CA MET A 1 29.61 12.27 -26.44
C MET A 1 30.78 11.53 -27.07
N ASP A 2 30.53 10.89 -28.22
CA ASP A 2 31.57 10.19 -28.98
C ASP A 2 31.66 10.85 -30.35
N SER A 3 32.80 11.47 -30.63
CA SER A 3 33.11 12.07 -31.92
C SER A 3 33.20 10.98 -33.00
N PRO A 4 32.64 11.19 -34.21
CA PRO A 4 32.80 10.24 -35.29
C PRO A 4 34.24 10.33 -35.82
N VAL A 5 34.97 9.22 -35.71
CA VAL A 5 36.29 9.07 -36.31
C VAL A 5 36.14 9.17 -37.83
N SER A 6 36.68 10.24 -38.39
CA SER A 6 36.75 10.46 -39.84
C SER A 6 37.50 9.30 -40.53
N PRO A 7 36.99 8.74 -41.64
CA PRO A 7 37.65 7.63 -42.32
C PRO A 7 38.96 8.13 -42.92
N LYS A 8 40.08 7.57 -42.47
CA LYS A 8 41.41 7.84 -43.04
C LYS A 8 41.38 7.46 -44.52
N SER A 9 41.74 8.42 -45.38
CA SER A 9 41.92 8.22 -46.80
C SER A 9 42.97 7.11 -47.07
N PRO A 10 42.74 6.24 -48.07
CA PRO A 10 43.65 5.14 -48.36
C PRO A 10 44.96 5.67 -48.95
N LYS A 11 46.09 5.28 -48.37
CA LYS A 11 47.44 5.56 -48.90
C LYS A 11 47.60 4.93 -50.29
N ARG A 12 47.76 5.76 -51.32
CA ARG A 12 48.09 5.34 -52.70
C ARG A 12 49.47 4.65 -52.70
N GLN A 13 49.50 3.34 -52.94
CA GLN A 13 50.69 2.65 -53.43
C GLN A 13 50.77 2.87 -54.94
N LEU A 14 51.82 3.54 -55.41
CA LEU A 14 52.16 3.63 -56.82
C LEU A 14 52.75 2.29 -57.28
N THR A 15 51.90 1.41 -57.81
CA THR A 15 52.36 0.22 -58.54
C THR A 15 52.41 0.52 -60.03
N LEU A 16 53.63 0.52 -60.58
CA LEU A 16 53.91 0.56 -62.01
C LEU A 16 53.51 -0.77 -62.66
N GLY A 17 52.48 -0.75 -63.52
CA GLY A 17 52.07 -1.87 -64.37
C GLY A 17 51.05 -1.40 -65.43
N PRO A 18 51.00 -2.03 -66.62
CA PRO A 18 50.18 -1.56 -67.74
C PRO A 18 48.75 -2.06 -67.56
N SER A 19 47.95 -1.32 -66.81
CA SER A 19 46.50 -1.43 -66.85
C SER A 19 45.96 -0.02 -67.06
N THR A 20 45.14 0.14 -68.08
CA THR A 20 44.37 1.34 -68.43
C THR A 20 44.03 2.20 -67.20
N PRO A 21 44.26 3.53 -67.22
CA PRO A 21 43.95 4.39 -66.09
C PRO A 21 42.45 4.28 -65.80
N ILE A 22 42.10 3.60 -64.72
CA ILE A 22 40.74 3.68 -64.17
C ILE A 22 40.55 5.16 -63.87
N GLN A 23 39.66 5.81 -64.61
CA GLN A 23 39.45 7.24 -64.48
C GLN A 23 38.95 7.51 -63.06
N ASP A 24 39.50 8.50 -62.36
CA ASP A 24 39.21 8.72 -60.92
C ASP A 24 37.69 8.79 -60.62
N TRP A 25 36.88 9.24 -61.58
CA TRP A 25 35.41 9.25 -61.48
C TRP A 25 34.76 7.85 -61.41
N GLU A 26 35.39 6.81 -61.96
CA GLU A 26 34.90 5.42 -61.86
C GLU A 26 35.11 4.86 -60.45
N VAL A 27 36.24 5.21 -59.82
CA VAL A 27 36.53 4.85 -58.42
C VAL A 27 35.60 5.60 -57.47
N GLU A 28 35.39 6.89 -57.68
CA GLU A 28 34.44 7.71 -56.92
C GLU A 28 33.00 7.20 -57.08
N ARG A 29 32.58 6.86 -58.31
CA ARG A 29 31.27 6.26 -58.58
C ARG A 29 31.14 4.90 -57.88
N ALA A 30 32.17 4.06 -57.90
CA ALA A 30 32.15 2.76 -57.22
C ALA A 30 32.07 2.93 -55.69
N THR A 31 32.81 3.88 -55.10
CA THR A 31 32.74 4.16 -53.66
C THR A 31 31.40 4.76 -53.25
N LEU A 32 30.82 5.67 -54.04
CA LEU A 32 29.47 6.19 -53.80
C LEU A 32 28.40 5.09 -53.89
N LEU A 33 28.53 4.14 -54.82
CA LEU A 33 27.61 2.99 -54.92
C LEU A 33 27.75 2.04 -53.73
N VAL A 34 28.97 1.81 -53.23
CA VAL A 34 29.19 1.02 -52.01
C VAL A 34 28.60 1.72 -50.80
N ASN A 35 28.88 3.02 -50.61
CA ASN A 35 28.32 3.81 -49.50
C ASN A 35 26.78 3.87 -49.56
N TYR A 36 26.20 3.98 -50.76
CA TYR A 36 24.74 3.95 -50.95
C TYR A 36 24.16 2.58 -50.58
N LYS A 37 24.80 1.48 -50.97
CA LYS A 37 24.41 0.12 -50.57
C LYS A 37 24.49 -0.06 -49.06
N GLU A 38 25.60 0.36 -48.44
CA GLU A 38 25.77 0.29 -46.98
C GLU A 38 24.73 1.14 -46.23
N SER A 39 24.44 2.34 -46.73
CA SER A 39 23.40 3.20 -46.16
C SER A 39 22.01 2.60 -46.31
N ARG A 40 21.71 1.97 -47.46
CA ARG A 40 20.46 1.26 -47.69
C ARG A 40 20.32 0.04 -46.78
N GLU A 41 21.35 -0.78 -46.66
CA GLU A 41 21.34 -1.92 -45.74
C GLU A 41 21.18 -1.47 -44.29
N LYS A 42 21.79 -0.35 -43.91
CA LYS A 42 21.60 0.24 -42.58
C LYS A 42 20.16 0.69 -42.36
N ALA A 43 19.53 1.32 -43.36
CA ALA A 43 18.13 1.70 -43.31
C ALA A 43 17.22 0.46 -43.18
N GLU A 44 17.46 -0.58 -43.98
CA GLU A 44 16.70 -1.84 -43.93
C GLU A 44 16.85 -2.56 -42.57
N ARG A 45 18.03 -2.50 -41.93
CA ARG A 45 18.22 -3.03 -40.56
C ARG A 45 17.45 -2.23 -39.52
N LEU A 46 17.45 -0.90 -39.62
CA LEU A 46 16.70 -0.04 -38.71
C LEU A 46 15.20 -0.24 -38.86
N GLU A 47 14.72 -0.42 -40.09
CA GLU A 47 13.30 -0.69 -40.37
C GLU A 47 12.85 -2.03 -39.79
N LYS A 48 13.69 -3.08 -39.88
CA LYS A 48 13.43 -4.38 -39.23
C LYS A 48 13.38 -4.26 -37.71
N LEU A 49 14.33 -3.55 -37.10
CA LEU A 49 14.33 -3.31 -35.65
C LEU A 49 13.07 -2.57 -35.21
N LEU A 50 12.65 -1.54 -35.97
CA LEU A 50 11.44 -0.80 -35.68
C LEU A 50 10.18 -1.67 -35.78
N GLN A 51 10.10 -2.57 -36.78
CA GLN A 51 9.00 -3.53 -36.90
C GLN A 51 8.99 -4.54 -35.74
N GLU A 52 10.15 -5.03 -35.31
CA GLU A 52 10.28 -5.93 -34.15
C GLU A 52 9.85 -5.21 -32.85
N GLU A 53 10.30 -3.97 -32.65
CA GLU A 53 9.88 -3.15 -31.51
C GLU A 53 8.36 -2.89 -31.52
N GLN A 54 7.78 -2.55 -32.68
CA GLN A 54 6.32 -2.39 -32.82
C GLN A 54 5.57 -3.68 -32.48
N ALA A 55 6.01 -4.83 -32.99
CA ALA A 55 5.38 -6.11 -32.70
C ALA A 55 5.48 -6.48 -31.20
N THR A 56 6.62 -6.20 -30.56
CA THR A 56 6.75 -6.41 -29.11
C THR A 56 5.86 -5.46 -28.30
N PHE A 57 5.74 -4.20 -28.73
CA PHE A 57 4.85 -3.22 -28.11
C PHE A 57 3.37 -3.64 -28.23
N GLU A 58 2.92 -4.07 -29.40
CA GLU A 58 1.57 -4.59 -29.63
C GLU A 58 1.28 -5.86 -28.80
N LYS A 59 2.26 -6.75 -28.69
CA LYS A 59 2.15 -7.93 -27.83
C LYS A 59 2.04 -7.57 -26.34
N ASN A 60 2.85 -6.62 -25.89
CA ASN A 60 2.85 -6.17 -24.49
C ASN A 60 1.55 -5.43 -24.15
N THR A 61 1.11 -4.52 -25.01
CA THR A 61 -0.16 -3.79 -24.85
C THR A 61 -1.38 -4.73 -24.86
N SER A 62 -1.43 -5.71 -25.77
CA SER A 62 -2.51 -6.71 -25.78
C SER A 62 -2.48 -7.66 -24.58
N SER A 63 -1.30 -7.94 -24.02
CA SER A 63 -1.16 -8.69 -22.76
C SER A 63 -1.68 -7.87 -21.58
N LEU A 64 -1.28 -6.60 -21.48
CA LEU A 64 -1.72 -5.68 -20.44
C LEU A 64 -3.24 -5.47 -20.49
N LEU A 65 -3.81 -5.27 -21.68
CA LEU A 65 -5.26 -5.14 -21.87
C LEU A 65 -6.02 -6.38 -21.42
N ARG A 66 -5.48 -7.59 -21.65
CA ARG A 66 -6.08 -8.83 -21.13
C ARG A 66 -6.03 -8.89 -19.61
N GLU A 67 -4.92 -8.51 -19.01
CA GLU A 67 -4.79 -8.46 -17.55
C GLU A 67 -5.77 -7.46 -16.93
N VAL A 68 -5.90 -6.27 -17.52
CA VAL A 68 -6.86 -5.25 -17.07
C VAL A 68 -8.29 -5.78 -17.15
N LYS A 69 -8.69 -6.39 -18.28
CA LYS A 69 -10.03 -7.01 -18.42
C LYS A 69 -10.28 -8.12 -17.40
N LEU A 70 -9.27 -8.94 -17.10
CA LEU A 70 -9.39 -9.97 -16.05
C LEU A 70 -9.55 -9.36 -14.66
N LYS A 71 -8.85 -8.26 -14.35
CA LYS A 71 -9.03 -7.53 -13.09
C LYS A 71 -10.39 -6.85 -13.01
N GLU A 72 -10.85 -6.22 -14.08
CA GLU A 72 -12.18 -5.60 -14.17
C GLU A 72 -13.28 -6.65 -13.92
N THR A 73 -13.25 -7.77 -14.65
CA THR A 73 -14.23 -8.86 -14.45
C THR A 73 -14.18 -9.46 -13.05
N TYR A 74 -13.00 -9.58 -12.44
CA TYR A 74 -12.86 -10.03 -11.06
C TYR A 74 -13.48 -9.05 -10.06
N LEU A 75 -13.22 -7.74 -10.24
CA LEU A 75 -13.77 -6.69 -9.40
C LEU A 75 -15.29 -6.59 -9.55
N GLU A 76 -15.82 -6.66 -10.78
CA GLU A 76 -17.26 -6.71 -11.03
C GLU A 76 -17.92 -7.89 -10.33
N LYS A 77 -17.30 -9.08 -10.37
CA LYS A 77 -17.82 -10.24 -9.65
C LYS A 77 -17.81 -10.01 -8.14
N LYS A 78 -16.72 -9.48 -7.59
CA LYS A 78 -16.62 -9.15 -6.16
C LYS A 78 -17.67 -8.13 -5.74
N LEU A 79 -17.93 -7.14 -6.58
CA LEU A 79 -18.93 -6.11 -6.33
C LEU A 79 -20.34 -6.75 -6.30
N LYS A 80 -20.66 -7.61 -7.28
CA LYS A 80 -21.92 -8.37 -7.29
C LYS A 80 -22.09 -9.27 -6.07
N ASP A 81 -21.05 -10.02 -5.68
CA ASP A 81 -21.09 -10.89 -4.50
C ASP A 81 -21.40 -10.07 -3.22
N VAL A 82 -20.83 -8.86 -3.10
CA VAL A 82 -21.09 -7.94 -1.98
C VAL A 82 -22.51 -7.37 -2.05
N GLU A 83 -22.97 -6.95 -3.22
CA GLU A 83 -24.36 -6.47 -3.43
C GLU A 83 -25.39 -7.55 -3.08
N GLU A 84 -25.17 -8.79 -3.53
CA GLU A 84 -26.04 -9.93 -3.22
C GLU A 84 -26.05 -10.25 -1.72
N SER A 85 -24.89 -10.16 -1.04
CA SER A 85 -24.78 -10.34 0.41
C SER A 85 -25.54 -9.26 1.16
N LEU A 86 -25.38 -8.00 0.77
CA LEU A 86 -26.07 -6.87 1.40
C LEU A 86 -27.58 -6.94 1.17
N MET A 87 -28.03 -7.25 -0.05
CA MET A 87 -29.46 -7.46 -0.33
C MET A 87 -30.04 -8.59 0.52
N SER A 88 -29.31 -9.70 0.67
CA SER A 88 -29.75 -10.81 1.52
C SER A 88 -29.88 -10.40 2.99
N GLN A 89 -28.96 -9.58 3.51
CA GLN A 89 -29.04 -9.03 4.87
C GLN A 89 -30.23 -8.06 5.03
N ILE A 90 -30.46 -7.19 4.04
CA ILE A 90 -31.61 -6.27 4.04
C ILE A 90 -32.92 -7.06 4.07
N LEU A 91 -33.06 -8.10 3.24
CA LEU A 91 -34.25 -8.94 3.22
C LEU A 91 -34.45 -9.67 4.55
N ALA A 92 -33.38 -10.21 5.16
CA ALA A 92 -33.45 -10.85 6.46
C ALA A 92 -33.87 -9.88 7.58
N LEU A 93 -33.35 -8.65 7.57
CA LEU A 93 -33.74 -7.60 8.53
C LEU A 93 -35.19 -7.16 8.32
N GLN A 94 -35.62 -6.98 7.07
CA GLN A 94 -37.02 -6.66 6.76
C GLN A 94 -37.96 -7.76 7.26
N GLN A 95 -37.63 -9.03 7.01
CA GLN A 95 -38.41 -10.15 7.51
C GLN A 95 -38.50 -10.15 9.04
N ARG A 96 -37.36 -9.94 9.73
CA ARG A 96 -37.33 -9.88 11.19
C ARG A 96 -38.20 -8.75 11.76
N VAL A 97 -38.21 -7.59 11.10
CA VAL A 97 -39.08 -6.48 11.51
C VAL A 97 -40.55 -6.82 11.31
N VAL A 98 -40.92 -7.47 10.20
CA VAL A 98 -42.28 -7.95 9.95
C VAL A 98 -42.70 -8.96 11.01
N ASP A 99 -41.85 -9.94 11.31
CA ASP A 99 -42.11 -10.96 12.34
C ASP A 99 -42.29 -10.32 13.73
N GLN A 100 -41.44 -9.35 14.09
CA GLN A 100 -41.60 -8.59 15.34
C GLN A 100 -42.90 -7.79 15.37
N GLN A 101 -43.29 -7.16 14.26
CA GLN A 101 -44.56 -6.43 14.17
C GLN A 101 -45.76 -7.38 14.32
N SER A 102 -45.71 -8.57 13.73
CA SER A 102 -46.77 -9.58 13.95
C SER A 102 -46.81 -10.04 15.41
N ASP A 103 -45.66 -10.31 16.02
CA ASP A 103 -45.59 -10.73 17.43
C ASP A 103 -46.17 -9.65 18.35
N TYR A 104 -45.82 -8.38 18.14
CA TYR A 104 -46.39 -7.27 18.92
C TYR A 104 -47.90 -7.11 18.69
N GLN A 105 -48.38 -7.29 17.46
CA GLN A 105 -49.81 -7.25 17.17
C GLN A 105 -50.56 -8.39 17.85
N GLU A 106 -49.99 -9.60 17.89
CA GLU A 106 -50.56 -10.75 18.60
C GLU A 106 -50.57 -10.51 20.11
N GLN A 107 -49.49 -9.97 20.68
CA GLN A 107 -49.43 -9.58 22.09
C GLN A 107 -50.51 -8.55 22.44
N ILE A 108 -50.66 -7.50 21.62
CA ILE A 108 -51.72 -6.49 21.83
C ILE A 108 -53.11 -7.12 21.75
N LYS A 109 -53.35 -8.03 20.79
CA LYS A 109 -54.63 -8.75 20.69
C LYS A 109 -54.89 -9.61 21.91
N SER A 110 -53.89 -10.36 22.39
CA SER A 110 -54.00 -11.20 23.58
C SER A 110 -54.31 -10.38 24.84
N LEU A 111 -53.57 -9.28 25.07
CA LEU A 111 -53.80 -8.39 26.20
C LEU A 111 -55.19 -7.74 26.14
N LYS A 112 -55.65 -7.32 24.95
CA LYS A 112 -57.01 -6.80 24.79
C LYS A 112 -58.05 -7.85 25.15
N ALA A 113 -57.88 -9.09 24.70
CA ALA A 113 -58.80 -10.18 25.01
C ALA A 113 -58.81 -10.51 26.52
N GLU A 114 -57.65 -10.53 27.17
CA GLU A 114 -57.54 -10.72 28.62
C GLU A 114 -58.22 -9.59 29.41
N HIS A 115 -58.02 -8.34 29.01
CA HIS A 115 -58.68 -7.19 29.63
C HIS A 115 -60.20 -7.20 29.42
N GLU A 116 -60.67 -7.54 28.23
CA GLU A 116 -62.09 -7.67 27.93
C GLU A 116 -62.74 -8.79 28.75
N GLN A 117 -62.08 -9.94 28.85
CA GLN A 117 -62.51 -11.03 29.71
C GLN A 117 -62.57 -10.62 31.19
N ALA A 118 -61.57 -9.89 31.67
CA ALA A 118 -61.56 -9.37 33.04
C ALA A 118 -62.76 -8.42 33.29
N LEU A 119 -63.02 -7.50 32.36
CA LEU A 119 -64.18 -6.60 32.42
C LEU A 119 -65.51 -7.36 32.42
N GLU A 120 -65.67 -8.37 31.57
CA GLU A 120 -66.86 -9.21 31.58
C GLU A 120 -67.07 -9.93 32.92
N THR A 121 -65.99 -10.47 33.51
CA THR A 121 -66.10 -11.17 34.79
C THR A 121 -66.48 -10.23 35.93
N GLU A 122 -65.94 -9.00 35.95
CA GLU A 122 -66.36 -7.95 36.88
C GLU A 122 -67.81 -7.54 36.63
N GLY A 123 -68.21 -7.32 35.37
CA GLY A 123 -69.60 -7.04 35.01
C GLY A 123 -70.57 -8.11 35.51
N LYS A 124 -70.24 -9.39 35.32
CA LYS A 124 -71.01 -10.53 35.86
C LYS A 124 -71.01 -10.59 37.39
N LYS A 125 -69.95 -10.14 38.08
CA LYS A 125 -69.95 -10.02 39.56
C LYS A 125 -70.87 -8.90 40.01
N TYR A 126 -70.81 -7.73 39.38
CA TYR A 126 -71.70 -6.61 39.68
C TYR A 126 -73.17 -6.98 39.44
N GLN A 127 -73.49 -7.62 38.32
CA GLN A 127 -74.84 -8.12 38.03
C GLN A 127 -75.33 -9.10 39.10
N ARG A 128 -74.51 -10.08 39.50
CA ARG A 128 -74.85 -11.01 40.59
C ARG A 128 -75.08 -10.28 41.93
N ARG A 129 -74.26 -9.28 42.24
CA ARG A 129 -74.43 -8.48 43.47
C ARG A 129 -75.73 -7.67 43.42
N LEU A 130 -76.06 -7.10 42.28
CA LEU A 130 -77.28 -6.31 42.07
C LEU A 130 -78.52 -7.19 42.18
N LEU A 131 -78.51 -8.38 41.57
CA LEU A 131 -79.56 -9.40 41.73
C LEU A 131 -79.72 -9.83 43.20
N SER A 132 -78.63 -10.12 43.90
CA SER A 132 -78.69 -10.49 45.33
C SER A 132 -79.25 -9.36 46.20
N LEU A 133 -78.93 -8.10 45.90
CA LEU A 133 -79.50 -6.94 46.59
C LEU A 133 -81.00 -6.81 46.29
N GLN A 134 -81.41 -7.01 45.04
CA GLN A 134 -82.81 -6.98 44.64
C GLN A 134 -83.62 -8.11 45.28
N GLU A 135 -83.07 -9.32 45.37
CA GLU A 135 -83.68 -10.44 46.10
C GLU A 135 -83.88 -10.12 47.57
N ARG A 136 -82.88 -9.50 48.23
CA ARG A 136 -83.02 -9.05 49.63
C ARG A 136 -84.06 -7.95 49.78
N LEU A 137 -84.12 -7.01 48.84
CA LEU A 137 -85.13 -5.95 48.85
C LEU A 137 -86.53 -6.57 48.74
N ASN A 138 -86.75 -7.46 47.77
CA ASN A 138 -88.01 -8.17 47.60
C ASN A 138 -88.37 -9.02 48.83
N ALA A 139 -87.40 -9.64 49.50
CA ALA A 139 -87.63 -10.38 50.74
C ALA A 139 -88.06 -9.44 51.87
N LYS A 140 -87.43 -8.26 51.99
CA LYS A 140 -87.84 -7.23 52.94
C LYS A 140 -89.23 -6.69 52.63
N ASP A 141 -89.54 -6.43 51.37
CA ASP A 141 -90.88 -5.98 50.97
C ASP A 141 -91.95 -7.02 51.31
N LYS A 142 -91.65 -8.32 51.16
CA LYS A 142 -92.53 -9.41 51.63
C LYS A 142 -92.67 -9.43 53.15
N GLU A 143 -91.57 -9.32 53.90
CA GLU A 143 -91.62 -9.23 55.38
C GLU A 143 -92.48 -8.03 55.82
N TYR A 144 -92.35 -6.87 55.16
CA TYR A 144 -93.18 -5.70 55.43
C TYR A 144 -94.65 -5.95 55.08
N ALA A 145 -94.95 -6.60 53.96
CA ALA A 145 -96.32 -6.94 53.58
C ALA A 145 -96.96 -7.93 54.58
N GLU A 146 -96.22 -8.95 55.02
CA GLU A 146 -96.66 -9.90 56.05
C GLU A 146 -96.89 -9.22 57.41
N LEU A 147 -96.04 -8.27 57.80
CA LEU A 147 -96.24 -7.46 59.00
C LEU A 147 -97.49 -6.58 58.87
N LEU A 148 -97.70 -5.96 57.70
CA LEU A 148 -98.88 -5.16 57.43
C LEU A 148 -100.17 -6.00 57.50
N GLU A 149 -100.15 -7.20 56.93
CA GLU A 149 -101.26 -8.15 56.97
C GLU A 149 -101.54 -8.61 58.42
N LYS A 150 -100.49 -8.93 59.20
CA LYS A 150 -100.63 -9.25 60.63
C LYS A 150 -101.22 -8.10 61.45
N THR A 151 -100.86 -6.85 61.16
CA THR A 151 -101.46 -5.67 61.83
C THR A 151 -102.92 -5.41 61.43
N ASN A 152 -103.35 -5.89 60.26
CA ASN A 152 -104.75 -5.84 59.82
C ASN A 152 -105.57 -7.01 60.41
N THR A 153 -104.93 -8.13 60.75
CA THR A 153 -105.55 -9.26 61.46
C THR A 153 -105.29 -9.21 62.97
N ASP A 154 -105.19 -8.02 63.56
CA ASP A 154 -105.15 -7.85 65.01
C ASP A 154 -106.50 -8.28 65.60
N GLU A 155 -106.68 -9.60 65.77
CA GLU A 155 -107.76 -10.19 66.56
C GLU A 155 -107.79 -9.59 67.97
N GLU A 156 -106.67 -9.05 68.45
CA GLU A 156 -106.59 -8.32 69.73
C GLU A 156 -107.33 -6.97 69.69
N LYS A 157 -107.35 -6.27 68.54
CA LYS A 157 -108.16 -5.06 68.36
C LYS A 157 -109.63 -5.40 68.27
N ASP A 158 -110.00 -6.47 67.56
CA ASP A 158 -111.39 -6.92 67.47
C ASP A 158 -111.91 -7.45 68.82
N LYS A 159 -111.10 -8.20 69.58
CA LYS A 159 -111.43 -8.62 70.96
C LYS A 159 -111.55 -7.43 71.92
N LEU A 160 -110.75 -6.38 71.74
CA LEU A 160 -110.84 -5.14 72.54
C LEU A 160 -112.11 -4.34 72.18
N ILE A 161 -112.48 -4.28 70.89
CA ILE A 161 -113.72 -3.66 70.42
C ILE A 161 -114.94 -4.43 70.95
N GLU A 162 -114.93 -5.76 70.92
CA GLU A 162 -115.99 -6.58 71.50
C GLU A 162 -116.08 -6.44 73.03
N SER A 163 -114.94 -6.38 73.72
CA SER A 163 -114.87 -6.08 75.15
C SER A 163 -115.48 -4.72 75.51
N LEU A 164 -115.21 -3.68 74.71
CA LEU A 164 -115.76 -2.35 74.90
C LEU A 164 -117.25 -2.29 74.57
N ARG A 165 -117.70 -3.01 73.54
CA ARG A 165 -119.14 -3.16 73.23
C ARG A 165 -119.90 -3.86 74.35
N LEU A 166 -119.34 -4.90 74.96
CA LEU A 166 -119.94 -5.54 76.15
C LEU A 166 -120.02 -4.58 77.35
N LYS A 167 -118.96 -3.79 77.60
CA LYS A 167 -118.97 -2.78 78.67
C LYS A 167 -119.99 -1.66 78.45
N ILE A 168 -120.19 -1.23 77.21
CA ILE A 168 -121.24 -0.25 76.86
C ILE A 168 -122.62 -0.88 77.09
N ALA A 169 -122.85 -2.12 76.67
CA ALA A 169 -124.13 -2.81 76.90
C ALA A 169 -124.41 -3.10 78.39
N ASP A 170 -123.37 -3.30 79.21
CA ASP A 170 -123.50 -3.43 80.66
C ASP A 170 -123.75 -2.07 81.34
N MET A 171 -123.18 -0.97 80.82
CA MET A 171 -123.51 0.39 81.25
C MET A 171 -124.94 0.80 80.88
N GLU A 172 -125.43 0.42 79.71
CA GLU A 172 -126.81 0.65 79.28
C GLU A 172 -127.81 -0.15 80.14
N ARG A 173 -127.50 -1.42 80.46
CA ARG A 173 -128.29 -2.21 81.42
C ARG A 173 -128.23 -1.68 82.86
N ALA A 174 -127.13 -1.04 83.26
CA ALA A 174 -127.02 -0.35 84.55
C ALA A 174 -127.76 1.01 84.57
N ALA A 175 -127.96 1.65 83.41
CA ALA A 175 -128.73 2.88 83.27
C ALA A 175 -130.26 2.61 83.27
N GLU A 176 -130.71 1.45 82.78
CA GLU A 176 -132.14 1.05 82.78
C GLU A 176 -132.67 0.54 84.14
N GLN A 177 -131.80 0.24 85.12
CA GLN A 177 -132.21 -0.21 86.47
C GLN A 177 -132.22 0.90 87.55
N ASN A 178 -132.01 2.16 87.17
CA ASN A 178 -132.14 3.32 88.05
C ASN A 178 -133.03 4.41 87.41
N GLU A 179 -134.29 4.06 87.15
CA GLU A 179 -135.35 5.04 86.93
C GLU A 179 -135.76 5.67 88.26
N GLN A 180 -135.29 6.89 88.53
CA GLN A 180 -136.12 7.88 89.24
C GLN A 180 -136.08 9.23 88.50
N PRO A 181 -137.26 9.88 88.33
CA PRO A 181 -137.44 10.95 87.37
C PRO A 181 -137.20 12.30 88.04
N ILE A 182 -136.17 13.03 87.63
CA ILE A 182 -135.96 14.41 88.06
C ILE A 182 -135.59 15.27 86.84
N LYS A 183 -136.64 15.87 86.30
CA LYS A 183 -136.77 17.26 85.83
C LYS A 183 -135.58 17.86 85.06
N GLU A 184 -135.83 18.05 83.77
CA GLU A 184 -135.32 19.19 83.00
C GLU A 184 -135.73 20.49 83.70
N GLU A 185 -134.75 21.23 84.22
CA GLU A 185 -134.85 22.66 84.49
C GLU A 185 -134.13 23.40 83.35
N GLU A 186 -134.80 23.50 82.21
CA GLU A 186 -134.68 24.68 81.36
C GLU A 186 -135.69 25.71 81.85
N ALA A 187 -135.20 26.73 82.56
CA ALA A 187 -135.74 28.07 82.60
C ALA A 187 -134.61 28.94 83.18
N ASP A 188 -133.97 29.82 82.42
CA ASP A 188 -134.56 31.00 81.80
C ASP A 188 -135.06 32.01 82.83
N ASN A 189 -134.91 33.26 82.44
CA ASN A 189 -135.49 34.44 83.03
C ASN A 189 -134.78 34.92 84.30
N SER A 190 -134.72 36.21 84.56
CA SER A 190 -135.71 37.22 84.20
C SER A 190 -135.09 38.57 84.58
N GLU A 191 -135.58 39.72 84.18
CA GLU A 191 -136.77 40.16 83.47
C GLU A 191 -136.44 41.64 83.17
N ARG A 192 -136.77 42.20 82.01
CA ARG A 192 -138.10 42.75 81.69
C ARG A 192 -138.58 43.72 82.78
N VAL A 193 -139.01 44.91 82.40
CA VAL A 193 -140.44 45.32 82.38
C VAL A 193 -140.36 46.86 82.27
N VAL A 194 -141.17 47.64 81.55
CA VAL A 194 -142.38 47.46 80.73
C VAL A 194 -142.60 48.80 80.01
N GLU A 195 -143.19 48.77 78.82
CA GLU A 195 -143.85 49.93 78.22
C GLU A 195 -145.08 50.31 79.04
N ASP A 196 -145.20 51.56 79.51
CA ASP A 196 -146.44 52.32 79.27
C ASP A 196 -146.43 53.76 79.82
N LEU A 197 -147.13 54.62 79.07
CA LEU A 197 -147.84 55.84 79.48
C LEU A 197 -147.07 57.14 79.77
N LYS A 198 -147.22 58.06 78.80
CA LYS A 198 -147.97 59.33 78.94
C LYS A 198 -147.51 60.34 80.03
N VAL A 199 -146.91 61.43 79.54
CA VAL A 199 -147.08 62.84 79.98
C VAL A 199 -147.15 63.09 81.50
N ASN A 200 -146.04 63.48 82.14
CA ASN A 200 -145.79 64.84 82.67
C ASN A 200 -144.54 64.95 83.57
N HIS A 201 -143.68 65.90 83.21
CA HIS A 201 -142.73 66.74 83.96
C HIS A 201 -142.22 66.41 85.39
N GLN A 202 -140.90 66.65 85.52
CA GLN A 202 -140.06 67.02 86.70
C GLN A 202 -139.45 65.81 87.46
N THR A 203 -138.15 65.73 87.80
CA THR A 203 -137.11 66.76 88.01
C THR A 203 -135.70 66.12 88.14
N THR A 204 -134.69 66.70 87.47
CA THR A 204 -133.25 66.92 87.81
C THR A 204 -132.34 65.91 88.53
N ALA A 205 -132.81 64.85 89.22
CA ALA A 205 -131.92 63.94 89.96
C ALA A 205 -131.24 62.89 89.06
N ASP A 206 -131.95 62.33 88.09
CA ASP A 206 -131.43 61.27 87.20
C ASP A 206 -130.32 61.75 86.24
N ILE A 207 -130.28 63.05 85.94
CA ILE A 207 -129.24 63.65 85.07
C ILE A 207 -127.87 63.57 85.77
N THR A 208 -127.82 63.72 87.09
CA THR A 208 -126.53 63.69 87.82
C THR A 208 -125.93 62.29 87.90
N GLU A 209 -126.76 61.25 87.96
CA GLU A 209 -126.30 59.85 87.96
C GLU A 209 -125.85 59.42 86.56
N TYR A 210 -126.50 59.92 85.51
CA TYR A 210 -126.09 59.73 84.12
C TYR A 210 -124.73 60.38 83.83
N ILE A 211 -124.52 61.64 84.27
CA ILE A 211 -123.22 62.33 84.12
C ILE A 211 -122.10 61.58 84.83
N LYS A 212 -122.37 61.00 86.00
CA LYS A 212 -121.36 60.23 86.75
C LYS A 212 -121.00 58.91 86.05
N ARG A 213 -121.99 58.20 85.51
CA ARG A 213 -121.75 57.01 84.67
C ARG A 213 -121.01 57.35 83.39
N GLU A 214 -121.33 58.49 82.76
CA GLU A 214 -120.64 58.98 81.57
C GLU A 214 -119.17 59.34 81.86
N GLN A 215 -118.89 59.95 83.01
CA GLN A 215 -117.53 60.19 83.50
C GLN A 215 -116.78 58.88 83.81
N ASP A 216 -117.45 57.89 84.41
CA ASP A 216 -116.87 56.57 84.68
C ASP A 216 -116.56 55.81 83.36
N TYR A 217 -117.44 55.91 82.35
CA TYR A 217 -117.17 55.37 81.02
C TYR A 217 -116.02 56.10 80.31
N GLN A 218 -115.94 57.42 80.41
CA GLN A 218 -114.83 58.19 79.88
C GLN A 218 -113.51 57.82 80.56
N ALA A 219 -113.50 57.67 81.89
CA ALA A 219 -112.34 57.20 82.62
C ALA A 219 -111.94 55.77 82.23
N ARG A 220 -112.93 54.88 82.00
CA ARG A 220 -112.71 53.50 81.55
C ARG A 220 -112.17 53.44 80.12
N ILE A 221 -112.63 54.32 79.23
CA ILE A 221 -112.10 54.47 77.86
C ILE A 221 -110.64 54.91 77.91
N VAL A 222 -110.30 55.92 78.71
CA VAL A 222 -108.90 56.37 78.89
C VAL A 222 -108.02 55.25 79.45
N GLU A 223 -108.50 54.49 80.45
CA GLU A 223 -107.77 53.34 81.01
C GLU A 223 -107.54 52.22 79.96
N LEU A 224 -108.53 51.96 79.10
CA LEU A 224 -108.43 51.00 78.01
C LEU A 224 -107.53 51.49 76.89
N GLU A 225 -107.55 52.79 76.57
CA GLU A 225 -106.64 53.42 75.61
C GLU A 225 -105.18 53.38 76.10
N GLU A 226 -104.94 53.64 77.38
CA GLU A 226 -103.62 53.50 77.99
C GLU A 226 -103.13 52.05 77.97
N ARG A 227 -103.98 51.08 78.31
CA ARG A 227 -103.66 49.65 78.17
C ARG A 227 -103.38 49.29 76.71
N ALA A 228 -104.18 49.75 75.75
CA ALA A 228 -103.98 49.50 74.34
C ALA A 228 -102.66 50.10 73.84
N GLN A 229 -102.28 51.30 74.29
CA GLN A 229 -100.99 51.92 73.98
C GLN A 229 -99.81 51.14 74.60
N GLN A 230 -99.97 50.60 75.82
CA GLN A 230 -98.96 49.75 76.45
C GLN A 230 -98.79 48.42 75.70
N TYR A 231 -99.88 47.77 75.29
CA TYR A 231 -99.82 46.57 74.44
C TYR A 231 -99.19 46.86 73.09
N LYS A 232 -99.54 48.00 72.46
CA LYS A 232 -98.93 48.44 71.21
C LYS A 232 -97.43 48.67 71.35
N LYS A 233 -96.97 49.36 72.41
CA LYS A 233 -95.53 49.54 72.68
C LYS A 233 -94.80 48.22 72.90
N ARG A 234 -95.41 47.25 73.60
CA ARG A 234 -94.83 45.90 73.77
C ARG A 234 -94.79 45.15 72.44
N LEU A 235 -95.84 45.25 71.63
CA LEU A 235 -95.89 44.66 70.30
C LEU A 235 -94.79 45.25 69.41
N ASP A 236 -94.65 46.57 69.37
CA ASP A 236 -93.62 47.29 68.60
C ASP A 236 -92.19 46.93 69.08
N GLN A 237 -91.98 46.74 70.39
CA GLN A 237 -90.69 46.25 70.91
C GLN A 237 -90.39 44.80 70.50
N VAL A 238 -91.40 43.93 70.53
CA VAL A 238 -91.24 42.54 70.08
C VAL A 238 -90.99 42.48 68.58
N VAL A 239 -91.70 43.28 67.77
CA VAL A 239 -91.49 43.40 66.33
C VAL A 239 -90.10 43.95 66.02
N ALA A 240 -89.67 45.03 66.66
CA ALA A 240 -88.33 45.59 66.48
C ALA A 240 -87.22 44.61 66.90
N GLY A 241 -87.44 43.82 67.95
CA GLY A 241 -86.52 42.76 68.36
C GLY A 241 -86.43 41.61 67.36
N HIS A 242 -87.57 41.20 66.77
CA HIS A 242 -87.59 40.21 65.69
C HIS A 242 -86.93 40.75 64.43
N ASP A 243 -87.20 41.99 64.03
CA ASP A 243 -86.60 42.62 62.86
C ASP A 243 -85.08 42.76 63.02
N ALA A 244 -84.59 43.14 64.21
CA ALA A 244 -83.16 43.19 64.51
C ALA A 244 -82.52 41.79 64.45
N HIS A 245 -83.20 40.76 64.97
CA HIS A 245 -82.70 39.38 64.91
C HIS A 245 -82.68 38.84 63.47
N ILE A 246 -83.69 39.15 62.67
CA ILE A 246 -83.73 38.83 61.25
C ILE A 246 -82.58 39.52 60.52
N GLN A 247 -82.32 40.81 60.79
CA GLN A 247 -81.18 41.53 60.20
C GLN A 247 -79.84 40.90 60.58
N GLU A 248 -79.63 40.55 61.85
CA GLU A 248 -78.39 39.90 62.31
C GLU A 248 -78.18 38.54 61.65
N ILE A 249 -79.24 37.72 61.52
CA ILE A 249 -79.17 36.45 60.80
C ILE A 249 -78.85 36.69 59.32
N THR A 250 -79.47 37.68 58.70
CA THR A 250 -79.25 38.00 57.28
C THR A 250 -77.82 38.47 57.05
N GLU A 251 -77.27 39.33 57.91
CA GLU A 251 -75.86 39.75 57.87
C GLU A 251 -74.90 38.57 58.05
N LYS A 252 -75.17 37.68 59.02
CA LYS A 252 -74.36 36.46 59.22
C LYS A 252 -74.39 35.58 57.97
N PHE A 253 -75.56 35.30 57.41
CA PHE A 253 -75.70 34.53 56.17
C PHE A 253 -74.96 35.18 55.00
N MET A 254 -75.07 36.50 54.83
CA MET A 254 -74.36 37.22 53.77
C MET A 254 -72.85 37.17 53.96
N SER A 255 -72.36 37.34 55.20
CA SER A 255 -70.93 37.26 55.51
C SER A 255 -70.37 35.85 55.32
N GLU A 256 -71.13 34.81 55.70
CA GLU A 256 -70.75 33.42 55.52
C GLU A 256 -70.76 33.02 54.03
N ALA A 257 -71.76 33.49 53.27
CA ALA A 257 -71.81 33.32 51.82
C ALA A 257 -70.61 33.98 51.14
N GLN A 258 -70.26 35.22 51.53
CA GLN A 258 -69.12 35.94 50.99
C GLN A 258 -67.78 35.27 51.37
N GLN A 259 -67.65 34.78 52.60
CA GLN A 259 -66.45 34.05 53.05
C GLN A 259 -66.30 32.71 52.31
N SER A 260 -67.41 32.01 52.10
CA SER A 260 -67.46 30.79 51.29
C SER A 260 -67.05 31.06 49.84
N GLU A 261 -67.60 32.11 49.22
CA GLU A 261 -67.26 32.52 47.85
C GLU A 261 -65.76 32.86 47.72
N MET A 262 -65.21 33.63 48.67
CA MET A 262 -63.77 33.95 48.71
C MET A 262 -62.90 32.69 48.84
N SER A 263 -63.30 31.74 49.70
CA SER A 263 -62.61 30.45 49.86
C SER A 263 -62.66 29.62 48.57
N HIS A 264 -63.83 29.53 47.93
CA HIS A 264 -63.99 28.87 46.64
C HIS A 264 -63.15 29.53 45.55
N GLN A 265 -63.12 30.86 45.50
CA GLN A 265 -62.33 31.62 44.54
C GLN A 265 -60.82 31.43 44.74
N ALA A 266 -60.34 31.44 45.99
CA ALA A 266 -58.95 31.13 46.31
C ALA A 266 -58.57 29.70 45.91
N ARG A 267 -59.46 28.72 46.13
CA ARG A 267 -59.24 27.34 45.69
C ARG A 267 -59.17 27.21 44.17
N ILE A 268 -60.03 27.92 43.44
CA ILE A 268 -60.00 27.95 41.98
C ILE A 268 -58.70 28.59 41.49
N GLN A 269 -58.25 29.70 42.10
CA GLN A 269 -56.98 30.35 41.75
C GLN A 269 -55.78 29.44 42.02
N ASN A 270 -55.74 28.73 43.15
CA ASN A 270 -54.68 27.77 43.45
C ASN A 270 -54.66 26.62 42.42
N LEU A 271 -55.81 26.06 42.07
CA LEU A 271 -55.88 25.03 41.03
C LEU A 271 -55.40 25.57 39.67
N GLN A 272 -55.76 26.81 39.32
CA GLN A 272 -55.29 27.45 38.10
C GLN A 272 -53.77 27.68 38.11
N SER A 273 -53.19 28.08 39.25
CA SER A 273 -51.74 28.24 39.37
C SER A 273 -51.00 26.91 39.31
N GLU A 274 -51.49 25.87 40.00
CA GLU A 274 -50.93 24.51 39.93
C GLU A 274 -50.99 23.95 38.51
N HIS A 275 -52.11 24.16 37.79
CA HIS A 275 -52.21 23.80 36.37
C HIS A 275 -51.26 24.60 35.49
N ALA A 276 -51.03 25.88 35.77
CA ALA A 276 -50.08 26.70 35.01
C ALA A 276 -48.62 26.30 35.27
N ASP A 277 -48.28 25.93 36.51
CA ASP A 277 -46.95 25.48 36.89
C ASP A 277 -46.64 24.10 36.32
N THR A 278 -47.58 23.14 36.40
CA THR A 278 -47.43 21.82 35.75
C THR A 278 -47.24 21.93 34.23
N LEU A 279 -47.97 22.84 33.56
CA LEU A 279 -47.77 23.10 32.13
C LEU A 279 -46.41 23.74 31.84
N ARG A 280 -45.88 24.55 32.75
CA ARG A 280 -44.54 25.14 32.63
C ARG A 280 -43.46 24.06 32.77
N GLU A 281 -43.55 23.24 33.81
CA GLU A 281 -42.64 22.10 34.04
C GLU A 281 -42.64 21.13 32.87
N LEU A 282 -43.80 20.77 32.32
CA LEU A 282 -43.87 19.89 31.14
C LEU A 282 -43.20 20.50 29.90
N ARG A 283 -43.33 21.82 29.69
CA ARG A 283 -42.65 22.51 28.58
C ARG A 283 -41.14 22.55 28.79
N GLU A 284 -40.69 22.81 30.00
CA GLU A 284 -39.28 22.80 30.37
C GLU A 284 -38.67 21.40 30.21
N GLN A 285 -39.34 20.35 30.71
CA GLN A 285 -38.93 18.95 30.53
C GLN A 285 -38.80 18.60 29.06
N HIS A 286 -39.82 18.88 28.24
CA HIS A 286 -39.76 18.63 26.81
C HIS A 286 -38.64 19.41 26.10
N GLN A 287 -38.34 20.64 26.54
CA GLN A 287 -37.22 21.40 26.00
C GLN A 287 -35.87 20.78 26.40
N THR A 288 -35.72 20.35 27.66
CA THR A 288 -34.50 19.65 28.11
C THR A 288 -34.30 18.33 27.38
N GLU A 289 -35.35 17.54 27.14
CA GLU A 289 -35.26 16.29 26.38
C GLU A 289 -34.82 16.53 24.94
N LYS A 290 -35.32 17.59 24.29
CA LYS A 290 -34.86 17.99 22.96
C LYS A 290 -33.37 18.35 22.93
N GLU A 291 -32.90 19.08 23.94
CA GLU A 291 -31.50 19.45 24.06
C GLU A 291 -30.61 18.24 24.31
N VAL A 292 -31.01 17.34 25.21
CA VAL A 292 -30.32 16.06 25.46
C VAL A 292 -30.26 15.23 24.20
N TRP A 293 -31.38 15.06 23.49
CA TRP A 293 -31.41 14.30 22.24
C TRP A 293 -30.51 14.91 21.16
N SER A 294 -30.47 16.24 21.06
CA SER A 294 -29.56 16.93 20.14
C SER A 294 -28.08 16.72 20.53
N ILE A 295 -27.76 16.74 21.82
CA ILE A 295 -26.41 16.46 22.32
C ILE A 295 -26.01 15.02 22.02
N GLU A 296 -26.87 14.04 22.30
CA GLU A 296 -26.64 12.62 22.02
C GLU A 296 -26.42 12.36 20.53
N GLN A 297 -27.26 12.96 19.68
CA GLN A 297 -27.12 12.85 18.23
C GLN A 297 -25.79 13.45 17.74
N ASN A 298 -25.41 14.63 18.25
CA ASN A 298 -24.13 15.26 17.91
C ASN A 298 -22.94 14.43 18.42
N ALA A 299 -23.03 13.86 19.62
CA ALA A 299 -21.99 12.99 20.17
C ALA A 299 -21.81 11.73 19.32
N ALA A 300 -22.89 11.09 18.88
CA ALA A 300 -22.86 9.93 17.98
C ALA A 300 -22.25 10.29 16.62
N ILE A 301 -22.60 11.45 16.05
CA ILE A 301 -21.98 11.94 14.81
C ILE A 301 -20.48 12.17 14.99
N ASP A 302 -20.07 12.77 16.10
CA ASP A 302 -18.66 13.03 16.37
C ASP A 302 -17.87 11.75 16.64
N GLU A 303 -18.47 10.74 17.26
CA GLU A 303 -17.87 9.42 17.42
C GLU A 303 -17.67 8.71 16.08
N LEU A 304 -18.68 8.74 15.19
CA LEU A 304 -18.56 8.24 13.82
C LEU A 304 -17.48 8.98 13.03
N ARG A 305 -17.38 10.30 13.17
CA ARG A 305 -16.33 11.10 12.54
C ARG A 305 -14.94 10.71 13.03
N ARG A 306 -14.75 10.51 14.34
CA ARG A 306 -13.47 10.06 14.92
C ARG A 306 -13.10 8.67 14.42
N ALA A 307 -14.06 7.74 14.38
CA ALA A 307 -13.83 6.39 13.86
C ALA A 307 -13.39 6.42 12.39
N LEU A 308 -14.07 7.19 11.55
CA LEU A 308 -13.72 7.37 10.13
C LEU A 308 -12.34 8.02 9.94
N CYS A 309 -11.98 9.00 10.79
CA CYS A 309 -10.64 9.60 10.77
C CYS A 309 -9.56 8.57 11.11
N LEU A 310 -9.76 7.76 12.15
CA LEU A 310 -8.81 6.71 12.54
C LEU A 310 -8.66 5.65 11.45
N GLU A 311 -9.77 5.18 10.87
CA GLU A 311 -9.75 4.20 9.77
C GLU A 311 -9.01 4.74 8.54
N LYS A 312 -9.24 6.02 8.20
CA LYS A 312 -8.49 6.70 7.13
C LYS A 312 -6.99 6.76 7.45
N GLU A 313 -6.61 7.11 8.68
CA GLU A 313 -5.20 7.17 9.09
C GLU A 313 -4.53 5.79 9.08
N ASP A 314 -5.24 4.75 9.51
CA ASP A 314 -4.79 3.36 9.43
C ASP A 314 -4.59 2.92 7.98
N ALA A 315 -5.57 3.17 7.10
CA ALA A 315 -5.47 2.86 5.67
C ALA A 315 -4.31 3.60 4.99
N MET A 316 -4.10 4.89 5.33
CA MET A 316 -2.97 5.66 4.83
C MET A 316 -1.63 5.12 5.33
N ARG A 317 -1.55 4.66 6.59
CA ARG A 317 -0.34 4.04 7.15
C ARG A 317 -0.01 2.73 6.45
N GLU A 318 -1.01 1.87 6.21
CA GLU A 318 -0.78 0.59 5.52
C GLU A 318 -0.37 0.81 4.07
N LEU A 319 -1.05 1.73 3.36
CA LEU A 319 -0.68 2.09 1.99
C LEU A 319 0.77 2.61 1.91
N ASN A 320 1.17 3.46 2.86
CA ASN A 320 2.54 4.01 2.88
C ASN A 320 3.58 2.92 3.19
N LYS A 321 3.23 1.95 4.04
CA LYS A 321 4.07 0.78 4.33
C LYS A 321 4.23 -0.11 3.09
N GLU A 322 3.14 -0.44 2.40
CA GLU A 322 3.19 -1.20 1.15
C GLU A 322 4.03 -0.51 0.07
N TRP A 323 3.90 0.82 -0.07
CA TRP A 323 4.71 1.58 -1.02
C TRP A 323 6.19 1.56 -0.66
N LYS A 324 6.51 1.65 0.63
CA LYS A 324 7.88 1.56 1.11
C LYS A 324 8.48 0.17 0.85
N GLU A 325 7.74 -0.89 1.13
CA GLU A 325 8.15 -2.27 0.84
C GLU A 325 8.41 -2.48 -0.66
N LYS A 326 7.49 -2.02 -1.53
CA LYS A 326 7.67 -2.08 -2.99
C LYS A 326 8.88 -1.28 -3.47
N TYR A 327 9.13 -0.12 -2.88
CA TYR A 327 10.29 0.70 -3.21
C TYR A 327 11.59 0.02 -2.79
N ASP A 328 11.63 -0.54 -1.57
CA ASP A 328 12.80 -1.25 -1.04
C ASP A 328 13.08 -2.52 -1.86
N ASP A 329 12.05 -3.27 -2.25
CA ASP A 329 12.16 -4.44 -3.14
C ASP A 329 12.70 -4.06 -4.53
N LEU A 330 12.17 -2.98 -5.11
CA LEU A 330 12.64 -2.48 -6.40
C LEU A 330 14.10 -2.04 -6.31
N HIS A 331 14.48 -1.31 -5.25
CA HIS A 331 15.84 -0.87 -5.02
C HIS A 331 16.79 -2.06 -4.82
N ALA A 332 16.37 -3.10 -4.09
CA ALA A 332 17.13 -4.33 -3.92
C ALA A 332 17.31 -5.08 -5.25
N SER A 333 16.25 -5.18 -6.08
CA SER A 333 16.32 -5.78 -7.41
C SER A 333 17.28 -5.01 -8.32
N MET A 334 17.15 -3.68 -8.37
CA MET A 334 18.05 -2.83 -9.17
C MET A 334 19.50 -2.91 -8.70
N SER A 335 19.73 -2.96 -7.38
CA SER A 335 21.08 -3.13 -6.83
C SER A 335 21.67 -4.48 -7.22
N LYS A 336 20.87 -5.55 -7.21
CA LYS A 336 21.29 -6.88 -7.65
C LYS A 336 21.63 -6.89 -9.14
N ASP A 337 20.77 -6.34 -9.99
CA ASP A 337 21.01 -6.25 -11.44
C ASP A 337 22.27 -5.43 -11.73
N SER A 338 22.49 -4.33 -11.01
CA SER A 338 23.70 -3.51 -11.12
C SER A 338 24.95 -4.31 -10.78
N MET A 339 24.93 -5.10 -9.70
CA MET A 339 26.03 -5.98 -9.31
C MET A 339 26.28 -7.08 -10.34
N GLU A 340 25.23 -7.69 -10.88
CA GLU A 340 25.34 -8.74 -11.91
C GLU A 340 25.93 -8.18 -13.22
N ILE A 341 25.49 -7.00 -13.64
CA ILE A 341 26.04 -6.29 -14.81
C ILE A 341 27.52 -5.96 -14.58
N GLN A 342 27.86 -5.43 -13.41
CA GLN A 342 29.25 -5.13 -13.06
C GLN A 342 30.10 -6.41 -13.10
N ALA A 343 29.66 -7.50 -12.47
CA ALA A 343 30.36 -8.77 -12.45
C ALA A 343 30.54 -9.35 -13.86
N HIS A 344 29.53 -9.26 -14.73
CA HIS A 344 29.62 -9.68 -16.12
C HIS A 344 30.68 -8.89 -16.90
N TRP A 345 30.74 -7.57 -16.74
CA TRP A 345 31.75 -6.76 -17.42
C TRP A 345 33.16 -6.97 -16.87
N GLU A 346 33.30 -7.14 -15.56
CA GLU A 346 34.57 -7.52 -14.93
C GLU A 346 35.06 -8.89 -15.44
N ALA A 347 34.16 -9.86 -15.60
CA ALA A 347 34.49 -11.17 -16.16
C ALA A 347 34.95 -11.05 -17.62
N LYS A 348 34.22 -10.31 -18.47
CA LYS A 348 34.65 -10.04 -19.86
C LYS A 348 36.00 -9.33 -19.94
N LEU A 349 36.24 -8.38 -19.04
CA LEU A 349 37.52 -7.66 -18.99
C LEU A 349 38.67 -8.57 -18.55
N LYS A 350 38.45 -9.46 -17.57
CA LYS A 350 39.41 -10.49 -17.18
C LYS A 350 39.69 -11.48 -18.31
N GLU A 351 38.65 -11.93 -19.00
CA GLU A 351 38.79 -12.85 -20.14
C GLU A 351 39.59 -12.19 -21.28
N ALA A 352 39.25 -10.96 -21.66
CA ALA A 352 40.00 -10.22 -22.67
C ALA A 352 41.47 -10.05 -22.29
N LYS A 353 41.76 -9.69 -21.03
CA LYS A 353 43.14 -9.61 -20.51
C LYS A 353 43.86 -10.95 -20.64
N SER A 354 43.25 -12.04 -20.21
CA SER A 354 43.82 -13.39 -20.33
C SER A 354 44.11 -13.76 -21.78
N GLN A 355 43.20 -13.44 -22.72
CA GLN A 355 43.41 -13.69 -24.15
C GLN A 355 44.58 -12.87 -24.71
N TYR A 356 44.71 -11.61 -24.32
CA TYR A 356 45.85 -10.76 -24.70
C TYR A 356 47.17 -11.26 -24.12
N GLU A 357 47.20 -11.67 -22.86
CA GLU A 357 48.37 -12.25 -22.22
C GLU A 357 48.79 -13.56 -22.90
N ALA A 358 47.84 -14.45 -23.19
CA ALA A 358 48.10 -15.70 -23.90
C ALA A 358 48.66 -15.45 -25.32
N LYS A 359 48.10 -14.47 -26.04
CA LYS A 359 48.61 -14.09 -27.37
C LYS A 359 50.02 -13.49 -27.28
N THR A 360 50.27 -12.67 -26.27
CA THR A 360 51.60 -12.06 -26.03
C THR A 360 52.63 -13.13 -25.71
N ALA A 361 52.31 -14.07 -24.81
CA ALA A 361 53.18 -15.19 -24.47
C ALA A 361 53.49 -16.07 -25.69
N ARG A 362 52.48 -16.37 -26.52
CA ARG A 362 52.68 -17.11 -27.77
C ARG A 362 53.63 -16.37 -28.71
N LEU A 363 53.40 -15.08 -28.97
CA LEU A 363 54.25 -14.29 -29.86
C LEU A 363 55.69 -14.16 -29.33
N GLN A 364 55.86 -14.03 -28.01
CA GLN A 364 57.18 -14.05 -27.38
C GLN A 364 57.90 -15.38 -27.62
N GLY A 365 57.21 -16.51 -27.46
CA GLY A 365 57.76 -17.83 -27.77
C GLY A 365 58.13 -18.00 -29.25
N GLU A 366 57.29 -17.50 -30.17
CA GLU A 366 57.59 -17.50 -31.61
C GLU A 366 58.84 -16.65 -31.93
N ILE A 367 58.97 -15.48 -31.30
CA ILE A 367 60.16 -14.62 -31.43
C ILE A 367 61.41 -15.32 -30.88
N GLU A 368 61.32 -16.01 -29.75
CA GLU A 368 62.44 -16.72 -29.15
C GLU A 368 62.94 -17.87 -30.04
N VAL A 369 62.02 -18.64 -30.62
CA VAL A 369 62.37 -19.68 -31.61
C VAL A 369 63.06 -19.08 -32.84
N ILE A 370 62.57 -17.94 -33.35
CA ILE A 370 63.23 -17.24 -34.48
C ILE A 370 64.62 -16.75 -34.07
N LYS A 371 64.76 -16.17 -32.87
CA LYS A 371 66.03 -15.70 -32.33
C LYS A 371 67.04 -16.85 -32.23
N ASP A 372 66.63 -18.01 -31.74
CA ASP A 372 67.48 -19.21 -31.65
C ASP A 372 67.89 -19.72 -33.04
N ARG A 373 66.96 -19.75 -34.00
CA ARG A 373 67.26 -20.13 -35.39
C ARG A 373 68.28 -19.18 -36.02
N LEU A 374 68.08 -17.87 -35.84
CA LEU A 374 69.02 -16.85 -36.32
C LEU A 374 70.38 -16.97 -35.61
N GLY A 375 70.40 -17.24 -34.31
CA GLY A 375 71.62 -17.49 -33.54
C GLY A 375 72.42 -18.67 -34.12
N LYS A 376 71.76 -19.81 -34.34
CA LYS A 376 72.39 -20.99 -34.97
C LYS A 376 72.91 -20.70 -36.37
N GLU A 377 72.17 -19.92 -37.18
CA GLU A 377 72.61 -19.53 -38.52
C GLU A 377 73.81 -18.58 -38.48
N ILE A 378 73.84 -17.64 -37.53
CA ILE A 378 75.00 -16.77 -37.29
C ILE A 378 76.23 -17.61 -36.92
N ASP A 379 76.08 -18.57 -36.01
CA ASP A 379 77.18 -19.44 -35.58
C ASP A 379 77.66 -20.33 -36.73
N ARG A 380 76.75 -20.88 -37.54
CA ARG A 380 77.08 -21.62 -38.75
C ARG A 380 77.87 -20.75 -39.74
N ARG A 381 77.46 -19.49 -39.95
CA ARG A 381 78.19 -18.56 -40.82
C ARG A 381 79.58 -18.25 -40.28
N LYS A 382 79.74 -18.07 -38.97
CA LYS A 382 81.06 -17.91 -38.35
C LYS A 382 81.95 -19.12 -38.55
N GLN A 383 81.42 -20.34 -38.39
CA GLN A 383 82.16 -21.58 -38.65
C GLN A 383 82.56 -21.70 -40.13
N ASN A 384 81.65 -21.42 -41.06
CA ASN A 384 81.96 -21.41 -42.49
C ASN A 384 83.03 -20.35 -42.84
N GLN A 385 82.96 -19.17 -42.21
CA GLN A 385 83.96 -18.12 -42.40
C GLN A 385 85.33 -18.56 -41.86
N ALA A 386 85.38 -19.23 -40.71
CA ALA A 386 86.61 -19.81 -40.18
C ALA A 386 87.19 -20.88 -41.11
N ALA A 387 86.37 -21.84 -41.56
CA ALA A 387 86.79 -22.88 -42.52
C ALA A 387 87.27 -22.28 -43.85
N LEU A 388 86.60 -21.24 -44.35
CA LEU A 388 87.06 -20.51 -45.54
C LEU A 388 88.43 -19.85 -45.30
N SER A 389 88.63 -19.23 -44.14
CA SER A 389 89.92 -18.62 -43.79
C SER A 389 91.04 -19.67 -43.72
N GLU A 390 90.77 -20.85 -43.16
CA GLU A 390 91.73 -21.97 -43.15
C GLU A 390 92.06 -22.44 -44.58
N CYS A 391 91.05 -22.64 -45.43
CA CYS A 391 91.26 -22.99 -46.84
C CYS A 391 92.08 -21.93 -47.60
N LEU A 392 91.83 -20.64 -47.35
CA LEU A 392 92.62 -19.55 -47.95
C LEU A 392 94.08 -19.60 -47.48
N THR A 393 94.33 -19.78 -46.18
CA THR A 393 95.71 -19.93 -45.67
C THR A 393 96.41 -21.17 -46.26
N HIS A 394 95.69 -22.28 -46.43
CA HIS A 394 96.23 -23.47 -47.07
C HIS A 394 96.57 -23.21 -48.55
N ASN A 395 95.72 -22.49 -49.26
CA ASN A 395 95.98 -22.08 -50.64
C ASN A 395 97.22 -21.18 -50.72
N ASP A 396 97.38 -20.21 -49.81
CA ASP A 396 98.58 -19.37 -49.75
C ASP A 396 99.86 -20.20 -49.53
N ILE A 397 99.79 -21.24 -48.68
CA ILE A 397 100.91 -22.19 -48.49
C ILE A 397 101.18 -22.98 -49.77
N LEU A 398 100.15 -23.49 -50.44
CA LEU A 398 100.30 -24.22 -51.71
C LEU A 398 100.88 -23.32 -52.81
N GLN A 399 100.44 -22.07 -52.88
CA GLN A 399 100.95 -21.08 -53.82
C GLN A 399 102.44 -20.79 -53.56
N THR A 400 102.82 -20.68 -52.28
CA THR A 400 104.22 -20.54 -51.87
C THR A 400 105.05 -21.76 -52.28
N LYS A 401 104.54 -22.98 -52.06
CA LYS A 401 105.19 -24.21 -52.51
C LYS A 401 105.33 -24.28 -54.03
N LEU A 402 104.28 -23.92 -54.77
CA LEU A 402 104.29 -23.87 -56.23
C LEU A 402 105.36 -22.91 -56.75
N ASN A 403 105.44 -21.71 -56.18
CA ASN A 403 106.48 -20.73 -56.52
C ASN A 403 107.89 -21.26 -56.23
N ASN A 404 108.08 -21.96 -55.11
CA ASN A 404 109.36 -22.61 -54.79
C ASN A 404 109.71 -23.68 -55.83
N TYR A 405 108.76 -24.55 -56.20
CA TYR A 405 108.99 -25.56 -57.24
C TYR A 405 109.32 -24.94 -58.59
N GLN A 406 108.63 -23.87 -59.00
CA GLN A 406 108.94 -23.14 -60.23
C GLN A 406 110.36 -22.54 -60.19
N THR A 407 110.80 -22.07 -59.02
CA THR A 407 112.15 -21.53 -58.82
C THR A 407 113.21 -22.64 -58.94
N ILE A 408 112.98 -23.78 -58.29
CA ILE A 408 113.85 -24.96 -58.40
C ILE A 408 113.90 -25.45 -59.85
N LEU A 409 112.77 -25.49 -60.55
CA LEU A 409 112.72 -25.90 -61.96
C LEU A 409 113.57 -24.97 -62.84
N LYS A 410 113.47 -23.65 -62.63
CA LYS A 410 114.32 -22.66 -63.33
C LYS A 410 115.81 -22.86 -63.04
N GLN A 411 116.17 -23.15 -61.78
CA GLN A 411 117.55 -23.48 -61.41
C GLN A 411 118.01 -24.75 -62.12
N HIS A 412 117.19 -25.80 -62.15
CA HIS A 412 117.49 -27.04 -62.89
C HIS A 412 117.76 -26.76 -64.37
N PHE A 413 116.90 -25.99 -65.05
CA PHE A 413 117.14 -25.62 -66.46
C PHE A 413 118.44 -24.83 -66.66
N SER A 414 118.81 -23.95 -65.72
CA SER A 414 120.10 -23.24 -65.77
C SER A 414 121.28 -24.20 -65.58
N THR A 415 121.22 -25.09 -64.59
CA THR A 415 122.27 -26.11 -64.38
C THR A 415 122.39 -27.08 -65.56
N GLU A 416 121.26 -27.43 -66.19
CA GLU A 416 121.23 -28.31 -67.35
C GLU A 416 121.90 -27.62 -68.55
N LYS A 417 121.65 -26.32 -68.77
CA LYS A 417 122.39 -25.52 -69.76
C LYS A 417 123.89 -25.47 -69.47
N GLU A 418 124.28 -25.32 -68.20
CA GLU A 418 125.68 -25.32 -67.76
C GLU A 418 126.36 -26.66 -68.05
N ILE A 419 125.69 -27.78 -67.73
CA ILE A 419 126.16 -29.14 -68.03
C ILE A 419 126.33 -29.33 -69.55
N HIS A 420 125.39 -28.85 -70.35
CA HIS A 420 125.50 -28.92 -71.81
C HIS A 420 126.70 -28.11 -72.32
N LYS A 421 126.98 -26.94 -71.72
CA LYS A 421 128.15 -26.11 -72.06
C LYS A 421 129.46 -26.81 -71.68
N LEU A 422 129.52 -27.43 -70.49
CA LEU A 422 130.67 -28.21 -70.02
C LEU A 422 130.92 -29.44 -70.92
N LYS A 423 129.87 -30.18 -71.30
CA LYS A 423 129.99 -31.29 -72.26
C LYS A 423 130.56 -30.84 -73.60
N ARG A 424 130.13 -29.68 -74.13
CA ARG A 424 130.72 -29.12 -75.36
C ARG A 424 132.20 -28.75 -75.19
N LEU A 425 132.56 -28.16 -74.06
CA LEU A 425 133.96 -27.83 -73.75
C LEU A 425 134.82 -29.09 -73.66
N GLN A 426 134.33 -30.14 -72.98
CA GLN A 426 135.00 -31.43 -72.88
C GLN A 426 135.24 -32.05 -74.27
N GLN A 427 134.23 -32.03 -75.15
CA GLN A 427 134.35 -32.49 -76.53
C GLN A 427 135.39 -31.68 -77.32
N MET A 428 135.41 -30.35 -77.16
CA MET A 428 136.39 -29.48 -77.80
C MET A 428 137.82 -29.73 -77.29
N SER A 429 138.01 -29.93 -75.98
CA SER A 429 139.32 -30.29 -75.42
C SER A 429 139.78 -31.68 -75.89
N PHE A 430 138.86 -32.64 -76.01
CA PHE A 430 139.15 -33.96 -76.54
C PHE A 430 139.60 -33.89 -78.00
N LYS A 431 138.94 -33.05 -78.81
CA LYS A 431 139.35 -32.79 -80.19
C LYS A 431 140.75 -32.17 -80.25
N LYS A 432 141.04 -31.14 -79.45
CA LYS A 432 142.37 -30.52 -79.39
C LYS A 432 143.46 -31.49 -78.95
N ALA A 433 143.21 -32.31 -77.92
CA ALA A 433 144.15 -33.32 -77.48
C ALA A 433 144.40 -34.36 -78.61
N LYS A 434 143.35 -34.78 -79.32
CA LYS A 434 143.50 -35.65 -80.49
C LYS A 434 144.34 -35.01 -81.60
N ASP A 435 144.15 -33.71 -81.85
CA ASP A 435 144.96 -32.96 -82.82
C ASP A 435 146.44 -32.91 -82.40
N ILE A 436 146.76 -32.74 -81.10
CA ILE A 436 148.14 -32.78 -80.59
C ILE A 436 148.75 -34.19 -80.69
N LEU A 437 147.98 -35.24 -80.45
CA LEU A 437 148.48 -36.61 -80.62
C LEU A 437 148.89 -36.88 -82.08
N ASN A 438 148.08 -36.39 -83.02
CA ASN A 438 148.35 -36.52 -84.46
C ASN A 438 149.62 -35.78 -84.90
N THR A 439 150.00 -34.68 -84.25
CA THR A 439 151.25 -33.96 -84.58
C THR A 439 152.49 -34.62 -83.99
N VAL A 440 152.38 -35.27 -82.82
CA VAL A 440 153.50 -35.89 -82.12
C VAL A 440 153.79 -37.31 -82.59
N SER A 441 152.78 -38.04 -83.08
CA SER A 441 152.96 -39.42 -83.56
C SER A 441 151.86 -39.82 -84.57
N PRO A 442 152.06 -39.55 -85.88
CA PRO A 442 151.00 -39.68 -86.90
C PRO A 442 150.49 -41.12 -87.13
N ASP A 443 151.21 -42.15 -86.67
CA ASP A 443 150.84 -43.57 -86.86
C ASP A 443 150.17 -44.22 -85.63
N THR A 444 149.74 -43.45 -84.63
CA THR A 444 149.13 -44.00 -83.41
C THR A 444 147.62 -44.25 -83.58
N GLN A 445 147.19 -45.52 -83.63
CA GLN A 445 145.77 -45.88 -83.65
C GLN A 445 145.11 -45.63 -82.28
N LEU A 446 144.03 -44.84 -82.28
CA LEU A 446 143.25 -44.51 -81.07
C LEU A 446 142.19 -45.57 -80.77
N SER A 447 142.10 -46.00 -79.51
CA SER A 447 141.01 -46.85 -79.02
C SER A 447 139.69 -46.06 -78.91
N PRO A 448 138.54 -46.64 -79.28
CA PRO A 448 137.25 -45.93 -79.30
C PRO A 448 136.72 -45.49 -77.91
N ASN A 449 137.31 -45.96 -76.81
CA ASN A 449 136.87 -45.65 -75.43
C ASN A 449 137.91 -44.89 -74.59
N MET A 450 138.91 -44.25 -75.21
CA MET A 450 139.89 -43.47 -74.46
C MET A 450 139.27 -42.20 -73.88
N ASP A 451 139.46 -41.98 -72.58
CA ASP A 451 139.03 -40.75 -71.90
C ASP A 451 140.05 -39.60 -72.07
N LEU A 452 139.61 -38.34 -71.92
CA LEU A 452 140.48 -37.17 -72.10
C LEU A 452 141.78 -37.23 -71.26
N PRO A 453 141.76 -37.64 -69.97
CA PRO A 453 142.98 -37.83 -69.18
C PRO A 453 143.92 -38.90 -69.77
N GLU A 454 143.37 -40.00 -70.27
CA GLU A 454 144.14 -41.09 -70.89
C GLU A 454 144.74 -40.66 -72.23
N LEU A 455 143.99 -39.87 -73.01
CA LEU A 455 144.47 -39.23 -74.24
C LEU A 455 145.63 -38.26 -73.97
N LEU A 456 145.52 -37.43 -72.93
CA LEU A 456 146.60 -36.54 -72.51
C LEU A 456 147.83 -37.29 -71.99
N GLN A 457 147.66 -38.38 -71.25
CA GLN A 457 148.77 -39.24 -70.82
C GLN A 457 149.47 -39.92 -72.00
N LEU A 458 148.72 -40.38 -73.01
CA LEU A 458 149.28 -40.98 -74.22
C LEU A 458 150.10 -39.94 -75.02
N ILE A 459 149.59 -38.72 -75.17
CA ILE A 459 150.34 -37.60 -75.77
C ILE A 459 151.63 -37.37 -75.00
N LEU A 460 151.57 -37.27 -73.67
CA LEU A 460 152.74 -36.98 -72.84
C LEU A 460 153.81 -38.07 -72.97
N HIS A 461 153.40 -39.33 -73.02
CA HIS A 461 154.30 -40.46 -73.26
C HIS A 461 154.95 -40.41 -74.65
N LYS A 462 154.18 -40.08 -75.69
CA LYS A 462 154.70 -39.93 -77.07
C LYS A 462 155.63 -38.73 -77.23
N VAL A 463 155.33 -37.59 -76.60
CA VAL A 463 156.22 -36.42 -76.57
C VAL A 463 157.54 -36.78 -75.87
N LEU A 464 157.49 -37.49 -74.74
CA LEU A 464 158.69 -37.96 -74.03
C LEU A 464 159.56 -38.86 -74.91
N ILE A 465 158.95 -39.80 -75.65
CA ILE A 465 159.67 -40.65 -76.60
C ILE A 465 160.31 -39.82 -77.74
N ALA A 466 159.59 -38.84 -78.30
CA ALA A 466 160.12 -37.97 -79.35
C ALA A 466 161.29 -37.10 -78.86
N CYS A 467 161.22 -36.57 -77.63
CA CYS A 467 162.32 -35.80 -77.02
C CYS A 467 163.55 -36.67 -76.74
N LEU A 468 163.37 -37.91 -76.27
CA LEU A 468 164.47 -38.86 -76.06
C LEU A 468 165.14 -39.28 -77.38
N TYR A 469 164.36 -39.41 -78.47
CA TYR A 469 164.90 -39.70 -79.81
C TYR A 469 165.76 -38.56 -80.36
N ASN A 470 165.38 -37.30 -80.11
CA ASN A 470 166.17 -36.12 -80.52
C ASN A 470 167.48 -35.95 -79.72
N GLN A 471 167.49 -36.30 -78.43
CA GLN A 471 168.71 -36.24 -77.60
C GLN A 471 169.76 -37.29 -78.01
N VAL A 472 169.35 -38.44 -78.56
CA VAL A 472 170.27 -39.46 -79.08
C VAL A 472 170.83 -39.08 -80.46
N TYR A 473 170.08 -38.32 -81.27
CA TYR A 473 170.56 -37.84 -82.58
C TYR A 473 171.58 -36.69 -82.46
N GLN A 474 171.44 -35.82 -81.45
CA GLN A 474 172.43 -34.76 -81.19
C GLN A 474 173.75 -35.27 -80.56
N ALA A 475 173.72 -36.35 -79.78
CA ALA A 475 174.94 -36.96 -79.23
C ALA A 475 175.80 -37.69 -80.30
N HIS A 476 175.22 -38.05 -81.45
CA HIS A 476 175.92 -38.76 -82.53
C HIS A 476 176.57 -37.83 -83.57
N GLU A 477 176.19 -36.55 -83.63
CA GLU A 477 176.81 -35.51 -84.48
C GLU A 477 178.05 -34.87 -83.82
N ASP A 478 178.11 -34.83 -82.48
CA ASP A 478 179.24 -34.27 -81.73
C ASP A 478 180.44 -35.24 -81.59
N ASP A 479 180.24 -36.56 -81.73
CA ASP A 479 181.31 -37.59 -81.63
C ASP A 479 182.08 -37.84 -82.94
N ILE A 480 181.60 -37.34 -84.10
CA ILE A 480 182.28 -37.49 -85.41
C ILE A 480 183.22 -36.32 -85.74
N THR A 481 183.11 -35.18 -85.03
CA THR A 481 184.02 -34.02 -85.21
C THR A 481 185.26 -34.03 -84.29
N LEU A 482 185.34 -34.96 -83.33
CA LEU A 482 186.46 -35.10 -82.38
C LEU A 482 187.50 -36.16 -82.74
N LEU A 483 187.29 -36.95 -83.80
CA LEU A 483 188.25 -37.94 -84.32
C LEU A 483 189.18 -37.40 -85.43
N ASP A 484 189.06 -36.12 -85.82
CA ASP A 484 189.97 -35.40 -86.72
C ASP A 484 191.05 -34.56 -85.97
N GLN A 485 191.23 -34.79 -84.67
CA GLN A 485 192.24 -34.08 -83.84
C GLN A 485 193.15 -34.95 -82.96
N ALA A 486 193.08 -36.28 -83.01
CA ALA A 486 193.91 -37.11 -82.12
C ALA A 486 194.54 -38.38 -82.72
N MET A 487 194.39 -38.71 -84.00
CA MET A 487 195.16 -39.81 -84.59
C MET A 487 195.47 -39.64 -86.08
N ASN A 488 196.71 -39.72 -86.55
CA ASN A 488 197.94 -40.21 -85.86
C ASN A 488 197.77 -41.46 -85.00
#